data_AF-A0A2S8BEF2-F1
#
_entry.id   AF-A0A2S8BEF2-F1
#
_cell.length_a   1.000
_cell.length_b   1.000
_cell.length_c   1.000
_cell.angle_alpha   90.00
_cell.angle_beta   90.00
_cell.angle_gamma   90.00
#
_symmetry.space_group_name_H-M   'P 1'
#
loop_
_entity.id
_entity.type
_entity.pdbx_description
1 polymer ?
#
loop_
_entity_poly.entity_id
_entity_poly.type
_entity_poly.pdbx_seq_one_letter_code
_entity_poly.pdbx_strand_id
1 'polypeptide(L)'
;MTRTDNDTWDLATSVGATATMVAAARAIAANSTEPLIDDPFAEPLVRAVGLDFFTRWVSGDLDVADIDNNESGWRLAYLPDALAVRTRYFDAFFADATRSGIRQAVILASGLDARSYRLAWPADMTVFEIDQPQVIEFKTATLADLGATPRTDLRTVAIDLRHDWAAAIRDAGLDSTRPTAWIAEGLLGYLPPAAQDRLLDDITALSARAVGWRSKPSRTCRT
;
A
#
# COMPACT_ATOMS: atom_id res chain seq x y z
N MET A 1 -4.41 -19.92 10.56
CA MET A 1 -3.21 -20.67 10.14
C MET A 1 -2.02 -19.76 10.33
N THR A 2 -1.06 -20.13 11.19
CA THR A 2 0.09 -19.30 11.53
C THR A 2 1.07 -19.30 10.35
N ARG A 3 1.38 -18.12 9.80
CA ARG A 3 2.33 -17.98 8.67
C ARG A 3 3.74 -18.39 9.08
N THR A 4 4.53 -18.89 8.12
CA THR A 4 5.90 -19.37 8.37
C THR A 4 6.95 -18.44 7.76
N ASP A 5 8.20 -18.55 8.20
CA ASP A 5 9.32 -17.70 7.78
C ASP A 5 9.61 -17.71 6.27
N ASN A 6 8.98 -18.62 5.51
CA ASN A 6 9.20 -18.88 4.09
C ASN A 6 7.96 -18.69 3.21
N ASP A 7 6.94 -17.95 3.67
CA ASP A 7 5.80 -17.62 2.80
C ASP A 7 6.32 -16.90 1.54
N THR A 8 6.24 -17.59 0.40
CA THR A 8 6.58 -17.08 -0.94
C THR A 8 5.38 -16.39 -1.55
N TRP A 9 5.60 -15.32 -2.31
CA TRP A 9 4.54 -14.77 -3.14
C TRP A 9 4.38 -15.61 -4.42
N ASP A 10 3.18 -16.14 -4.60
CA ASP A 10 2.65 -16.64 -5.85
C ASP A 10 1.28 -15.98 -6.02
N LEU A 11 0.95 -15.56 -7.24
CA LEU A 11 -0.34 -14.96 -7.59
C LEU A 11 -1.51 -15.81 -7.04
N ALA A 12 -1.33 -17.13 -7.01
CA ALA A 12 -2.33 -18.09 -6.54
C ALA A 12 -2.31 -18.38 -5.02
N THR A 13 -1.32 -17.95 -4.24
CA THR A 13 -1.21 -18.37 -2.82
C THR A 13 -0.77 -17.27 -1.84
N SER A 14 -1.21 -17.42 -0.57
CA SER A 14 -0.90 -16.59 0.61
C SER A 14 -1.00 -15.07 0.40
N VAL A 15 0.14 -14.40 0.12
CA VAL A 15 0.23 -12.94 0.02
C VAL A 15 -0.40 -12.44 -1.28
N GLY A 16 -0.30 -13.19 -2.38
CA GLY A 16 -0.93 -12.86 -3.67
C GLY A 16 -2.46 -12.82 -3.59
N ALA A 17 -3.06 -13.82 -2.95
CA ALA A 17 -4.51 -13.87 -2.73
C ALA A 17 -5.00 -12.71 -1.84
N THR A 18 -4.24 -12.34 -0.81
CA THR A 18 -4.62 -11.22 0.08
C THR A 18 -4.53 -9.88 -0.64
N ALA A 19 -3.46 -9.64 -1.41
CA ALA A 19 -3.29 -8.42 -2.21
C ALA A 19 -4.41 -8.27 -3.25
N THR A 20 -4.79 -9.38 -3.89
CA THR A 20 -5.88 -9.44 -4.87
C THR A 20 -7.24 -9.17 -4.23
N MET A 21 -7.50 -9.76 -3.05
CA MET A 21 -8.73 -9.49 -2.28
C MET A 21 -8.87 -8.00 -1.94
N VAL A 22 -7.79 -7.38 -1.47
CA VAL A 22 -7.78 -5.96 -1.11
C VAL A 22 -7.99 -5.09 -2.35
N ALA A 23 -7.33 -5.40 -3.46
CA ALA A 23 -7.52 -4.68 -4.72
C ALA A 23 -8.97 -4.84 -5.25
N ALA A 24 -9.54 -6.04 -5.15
CA ALA A 24 -10.94 -6.29 -5.51
C ALA A 24 -11.92 -5.45 -4.67
N ALA A 25 -11.70 -5.38 -3.36
CA ALA A 25 -12.50 -4.52 -2.49
C ALA A 25 -12.38 -3.03 -2.85
N ARG A 26 -11.18 -2.55 -3.23
CA ARG A 26 -11.00 -1.17 -3.73
C ARG A 26 -11.71 -0.93 -5.06
N ALA A 27 -11.66 -1.89 -5.99
CA ALA A 27 -12.37 -1.80 -7.26
C ALA A 27 -13.88 -1.65 -7.05
N ILE A 28 -14.47 -2.47 -6.18
CA ILE A 28 -15.90 -2.39 -5.83
C ILE A 28 -16.22 -1.04 -5.18
N ALA A 29 -15.39 -0.57 -4.25
CA ALA A 29 -15.57 0.72 -3.59
C ALA A 29 -15.51 1.91 -4.56
N ALA A 30 -14.56 1.87 -5.50
CA ALA A 30 -14.36 2.91 -6.52
C ALA A 30 -15.51 2.96 -7.54
N ASN A 31 -16.17 1.82 -7.79
CA ASN A 31 -17.33 1.72 -8.70
C ASN A 31 -18.70 1.86 -7.99
N SER A 32 -18.71 2.22 -6.70
CA SER A 32 -19.97 2.41 -5.95
C SER A 32 -20.72 3.68 -6.39
N THR A 33 -21.99 3.81 -6.01
CA THR A 33 -22.82 4.97 -6.38
C THR A 33 -22.33 6.29 -5.78
N GLU A 34 -21.64 6.22 -4.64
CA GLU A 34 -21.05 7.37 -3.93
C GLU A 34 -19.60 7.05 -3.56
N PRO A 35 -18.67 7.01 -4.54
CA PRO A 35 -17.34 6.47 -4.32
C PRO A 35 -16.51 7.39 -3.41
N LEU A 36 -15.95 6.80 -2.35
CA LEU A 36 -15.09 7.50 -1.40
C LEU A 36 -13.64 7.66 -1.90
N ILE A 37 -13.26 6.83 -2.86
CA ILE A 37 -11.93 6.73 -3.46
C ILE A 37 -12.03 6.62 -4.99
N ASP A 38 -10.94 7.01 -5.66
CA ASP A 38 -10.74 6.83 -7.10
C ASP A 38 -9.49 5.96 -7.31
N ASP A 39 -9.70 4.71 -7.72
CA ASP A 39 -8.65 3.75 -8.05
C ASP A 39 -8.98 3.04 -9.37
N PRO A 40 -8.69 3.67 -10.53
CA PRO A 40 -9.06 3.16 -11.84
C PRO A 40 -8.24 1.92 -12.25
N PHE A 41 -7.18 1.59 -11.48
CA PHE A 41 -6.28 0.48 -11.77
C PHE A 41 -6.62 -0.78 -10.96
N ALA A 42 -7.41 -0.67 -9.89
CA ALA A 42 -7.75 -1.79 -9.03
C ALA A 42 -8.42 -2.94 -9.78
N GLU A 43 -9.47 -2.67 -10.56
CA GLU A 43 -10.18 -3.70 -11.32
C GLU A 43 -9.31 -4.34 -12.42
N PRO A 44 -8.63 -3.56 -13.30
CA PRO A 44 -7.72 -4.13 -14.29
C PRO A 44 -6.62 -5.01 -13.68
N LEU A 45 -6.02 -4.58 -12.57
CA LEU A 45 -5.01 -5.38 -11.86
C LEU A 45 -5.59 -6.69 -11.33
N VAL A 46 -6.79 -6.68 -10.74
CA VAL A 46 -7.46 -7.90 -10.27
C VAL A 46 -7.75 -8.86 -11.43
N ARG A 47 -8.24 -8.33 -12.57
CA ARG A 47 -8.51 -9.14 -13.76
C ARG A 47 -7.22 -9.75 -14.33
N ALA A 48 -6.12 -9.00 -14.33
CA ALA A 48 -4.82 -9.48 -14.79
C ALA A 48 -4.22 -10.57 -13.87
N VAL A 49 -4.49 -10.52 -12.56
CA VAL A 49 -4.12 -11.61 -11.65
C VAL A 49 -4.88 -12.90 -12.01
N GLY A 50 -6.14 -12.78 -12.43
CA GLY A 50 -6.89 -13.91 -13.02
C GLY A 50 -7.45 -14.92 -12.01
N LEU A 51 -7.56 -14.56 -10.73
CA LEU A 51 -8.24 -15.40 -9.74
C LEU A 51 -9.76 -15.31 -9.94
N ASP A 52 -10.39 -16.42 -10.34
CA ASP A 52 -11.81 -16.51 -10.72
C ASP A 52 -12.73 -15.88 -9.66
N PHE A 53 -12.53 -16.25 -8.40
CA PHE A 53 -13.32 -15.74 -7.28
C PHE A 53 -13.33 -14.20 -7.23
N PHE A 54 -12.15 -13.57 -7.25
CA PHE A 54 -12.04 -12.10 -7.16
C PHE A 54 -12.49 -11.41 -8.44
N THR A 55 -12.27 -12.02 -9.60
CA THR A 55 -12.74 -11.50 -10.89
C THR A 55 -14.27 -11.46 -10.95
N ARG A 56 -14.94 -12.52 -10.48
CA ARG A 56 -16.40 -12.58 -10.38
C ARG A 56 -16.94 -11.64 -9.31
N TRP A 57 -16.24 -11.50 -8.19
CA TRP A 57 -16.62 -10.54 -7.15
C TRP A 57 -16.61 -9.10 -7.66
N VAL A 58 -15.54 -8.67 -8.34
CA VAL A 58 -15.45 -7.32 -8.92
C VAL A 58 -16.48 -7.11 -10.03
N SER A 59 -16.80 -8.15 -10.80
CA SER A 59 -17.79 -8.05 -11.89
C SER A 59 -19.25 -8.05 -11.40
N GLY A 60 -19.50 -8.36 -10.13
CA GLY A 60 -20.86 -8.54 -9.58
C GLY A 60 -21.49 -9.91 -9.87
N ASP A 61 -20.76 -10.83 -10.49
CA ASP A 61 -21.20 -12.21 -10.80
C ASP A 61 -21.16 -13.15 -9.59
N LEU A 62 -20.72 -12.63 -8.44
CA LEU A 62 -20.65 -13.31 -7.17
C LEU A 62 -21.25 -12.42 -6.09
N ASP A 63 -22.39 -12.83 -5.53
CA ASP A 63 -22.93 -12.23 -4.32
C ASP A 63 -22.21 -12.81 -3.10
N VAL A 64 -21.50 -11.95 -2.37
CA VAL A 64 -20.76 -12.35 -1.18
C VAL A 64 -21.64 -12.55 0.04
N ALA A 65 -22.89 -12.09 0.00
CA ALA A 65 -23.88 -12.40 1.03
C ALA A 65 -24.16 -13.91 1.14
N ASP A 66 -24.01 -14.65 0.03
CA ASP A 66 -24.17 -16.10 -0.01
C ASP A 66 -22.95 -16.86 0.55
N ILE A 67 -21.82 -16.17 0.73
CA ILE A 67 -20.57 -16.74 1.26
C ILE A 67 -20.37 -16.37 2.73
N ASP A 68 -20.80 -15.18 3.12
CA ASP A 68 -20.61 -14.66 4.46
C ASP A 68 -21.37 -15.48 5.52
N ASN A 69 -20.64 -16.01 6.48
CA ASN A 69 -21.23 -16.68 7.65
C ASN A 69 -21.65 -15.63 8.69
N ASN A 70 -22.93 -15.59 9.03
CA ASN A 70 -23.51 -14.68 10.04
C ASN A 70 -22.92 -14.86 11.46
N GLU A 71 -22.24 -15.96 11.74
CA GLU A 71 -21.55 -16.19 13.02
C GLU A 71 -20.11 -15.67 13.03
N SER A 72 -19.57 -15.26 11.88
CA SER A 72 -18.22 -14.70 11.77
C SER A 72 -18.24 -13.20 12.04
N GLY A 73 -17.37 -12.73 12.93
CA GLY A 73 -17.17 -11.30 13.20
C GLY A 73 -16.55 -10.50 12.04
N TRP A 74 -16.23 -11.18 10.92
CA TRP A 74 -15.70 -10.60 9.69
C TRP A 74 -16.56 -11.08 8.53
N ARG A 75 -17.03 -10.13 7.71
CA ARG A 75 -17.82 -10.34 6.50
C ARG A 75 -17.12 -9.71 5.30
N LEU A 76 -17.05 -10.44 4.20
CA LEU A 76 -16.50 -10.00 2.93
C LEU A 76 -17.31 -8.83 2.36
N ALA A 77 -18.62 -8.78 2.64
CA ALA A 77 -19.49 -7.66 2.28
C ALA A 77 -19.07 -6.30 2.87
N TYR A 78 -18.38 -6.28 4.02
CA TYR A 78 -17.91 -5.02 4.64
C TYR A 78 -16.51 -4.61 4.18
N LEU A 79 -15.81 -5.45 3.43
CA LEU A 79 -14.46 -5.14 2.98
C LEU A 79 -14.42 -3.92 2.06
N PRO A 80 -15.30 -3.74 1.05
CA PRO A 80 -15.25 -2.56 0.19
C PRO A 80 -15.27 -1.25 0.98
N ASP A 81 -16.19 -1.08 1.93
CA ASP A 81 -16.27 0.12 2.77
C ASP A 81 -15.03 0.31 3.64
N ALA A 82 -14.56 -0.77 4.29
CA ALA A 82 -13.35 -0.72 5.12
C ALA A 82 -12.11 -0.33 4.29
N LEU A 83 -11.98 -0.88 3.08
CA LEU A 83 -10.87 -0.59 2.18
C LEU A 83 -11.01 0.79 1.53
N ALA A 84 -12.22 1.30 1.32
CA ALA A 84 -12.46 2.66 0.88
C ALA A 84 -11.94 3.67 1.92
N VAL A 85 -12.31 3.48 3.19
CA VAL A 85 -11.85 4.34 4.30
C VAL A 85 -10.34 4.23 4.48
N ARG A 86 -9.79 3.01 4.47
CA ARG A 86 -8.34 2.77 4.60
C ARG A 86 -7.56 3.44 3.47
N THR A 87 -8.02 3.29 2.23
CA THR A 87 -7.39 3.88 1.06
C THR A 87 -7.43 5.40 1.12
N ARG A 88 -8.60 6.00 1.43
CA ARG A 88 -8.75 7.45 1.60
C ARG A 88 -7.85 8.00 2.69
N TYR A 89 -7.69 7.29 3.80
CA TYR A 89 -6.83 7.72 4.90
C TYR A 89 -5.36 7.85 4.44
N PHE A 90 -4.83 6.84 3.78
CA PHE A 90 -3.45 6.86 3.27
C PHE A 90 -3.25 7.83 2.09
N ASP A 91 -4.27 8.01 1.25
CA ASP A 91 -4.25 9.04 0.20
C ASP A 91 -4.17 10.45 0.80
N ALA A 92 -4.99 10.72 1.83
CA ALA A 92 -4.94 11.97 2.57
C ALA A 92 -3.59 12.16 3.28
N PHE A 93 -3.04 11.10 3.88
CA PHE A 93 -1.70 11.14 4.49
C PHE A 93 -0.62 11.62 3.49
N PHE A 94 -0.59 11.07 2.28
CA PHE A 94 0.36 11.53 1.25
C PHE A 94 0.06 12.93 0.76
N ALA A 95 -1.21 13.29 0.59
CA ALA A 95 -1.60 14.65 0.24
C ALA A 95 -1.14 15.66 1.31
N ASP A 96 -1.24 15.30 2.59
CA ASP A 96 -0.82 16.15 3.70
C ASP A 96 0.71 16.26 3.79
N ALA A 97 1.41 15.14 3.62
CA ALA A 97 2.87 15.09 3.57
C ALA A 97 3.42 15.98 2.44
N THR A 98 2.87 15.87 1.22
CA THR A 98 3.29 16.68 0.08
C THR A 98 3.04 18.18 0.30
N ARG A 99 1.88 18.55 0.88
CA ARG A 99 1.58 19.94 1.28
C ARG A 99 2.51 20.46 2.37
N SER A 100 3.05 19.58 3.22
CA SER A 100 4.04 19.95 4.24
C SER A 100 5.47 20.11 3.69
N GLY A 101 5.69 19.87 2.40
CA GLY A 101 6.99 20.02 1.75
C GLY A 101 7.81 18.74 1.61
N ILE A 102 7.27 17.58 2.02
CA ILE A 102 7.93 16.29 1.82
C ILE A 102 7.99 15.96 0.32
N ARG A 103 9.13 15.41 -0.15
CA ARG A 103 9.41 15.08 -1.55
C ARG A 103 9.91 13.65 -1.79
N GLN A 104 9.88 12.83 -0.74
CA GLN A 104 10.16 11.39 -0.79
C GLN A 104 9.02 10.64 -0.10
N ALA A 105 8.46 9.64 -0.78
CA ALA A 105 7.50 8.73 -0.19
C ALA A 105 7.96 7.29 -0.39
N VAL A 106 7.66 6.43 0.57
CA VAL A 106 7.97 5.01 0.51
C VAL A 106 6.70 4.21 0.83
N ILE A 107 6.39 3.26 -0.06
CA ILE A 107 5.30 2.31 0.09
C ILE A 107 5.92 0.93 0.32
N LEU A 108 5.83 0.44 1.57
CA LEU A 108 6.36 -0.85 1.99
C LEU A 108 5.34 -1.96 1.70
N ALA A 109 5.80 -3.08 1.11
CA ALA A 109 4.94 -4.16 0.63
C ALA A 109 3.82 -3.62 -0.28
N SER A 110 4.25 -2.90 -1.34
CA SER A 110 3.36 -2.12 -2.19
C SER A 110 2.27 -2.92 -2.89
N GLY A 111 2.42 -4.23 -3.08
CA GLY A 111 1.42 -5.10 -3.67
C GLY A 111 0.84 -4.53 -4.95
N LEU A 112 -0.49 -4.49 -5.01
CA LEU A 112 -1.29 -3.89 -6.08
C LEU A 112 -1.68 -2.43 -5.79
N ASP A 113 -0.93 -1.71 -4.95
CA ASP A 113 -1.10 -0.26 -4.76
C ASP A 113 -0.70 0.47 -6.05
N ALA A 114 -1.59 1.35 -6.54
CA ALA A 114 -1.42 2.15 -7.74
C ALA A 114 -1.30 3.66 -7.45
N ARG A 115 -1.01 4.07 -6.21
CA ARG A 115 -0.86 5.50 -5.82
C ARG A 115 0.15 6.26 -6.67
N SER A 116 1.26 5.63 -7.06
CA SER A 116 2.27 6.21 -7.97
C SER A 116 1.73 6.50 -9.37
N TYR A 117 0.61 5.88 -9.75
CA TYR A 117 -0.05 6.00 -11.06
C TYR A 117 -1.32 6.86 -11.01
N ARG A 118 -2.01 6.95 -9.86
CA ARG A 118 -3.30 7.65 -9.74
C ARG A 118 -3.27 8.96 -8.94
N LEU A 119 -2.42 9.10 -7.93
CA LEU A 119 -2.36 10.33 -7.13
C LEU A 119 -1.68 11.47 -7.89
N ALA A 120 -2.05 12.71 -7.55
CA ALA A 120 -1.36 13.90 -8.01
C ALA A 120 -0.14 14.16 -7.13
N TRP A 121 1.06 14.07 -7.72
CA TRP A 121 2.33 14.30 -7.04
C TRP A 121 2.97 15.62 -7.51
N PRO A 122 3.72 16.32 -6.64
CA PRO A 122 4.61 17.40 -7.08
C PRO A 122 5.61 16.91 -8.13
N ALA A 123 6.03 17.79 -9.06
CA ALA A 123 6.95 17.42 -10.14
C ALA A 123 8.33 16.94 -9.64
N ASP A 124 8.73 17.38 -8.46
CA ASP A 124 9.98 17.02 -7.77
C ASP A 124 9.81 15.88 -6.75
N MET A 125 8.69 15.16 -6.79
CA MET A 125 8.42 14.01 -5.93
C MET A 125 9.09 12.74 -6.47
N THR A 126 9.75 12.00 -5.58
CA THR A 126 10.15 10.61 -5.82
C THR A 126 9.33 9.68 -4.92
N VAL A 127 8.72 8.65 -5.51
CA VAL A 127 8.01 7.58 -4.80
C VAL A 127 8.79 6.29 -4.95
N PHE A 128 9.08 5.64 -3.81
CA PHE A 128 9.71 4.34 -3.75
C PHE A 128 8.66 3.28 -3.45
N GLU A 129 8.64 2.22 -4.22
CA GLU A 129 7.79 1.05 -3.96
C GLU A 129 8.68 -0.15 -3.66
N ILE A 130 8.54 -0.74 -2.47
CA ILE A 130 9.28 -1.93 -2.07
C ILE A 130 8.32 -3.11 -2.06
N ASP A 131 8.65 -4.17 -2.80
CA ASP A 131 8.00 -5.46 -2.68
C ASP A 131 8.86 -6.58 -3.31
N GLN A 132 8.41 -7.82 -3.16
CA GLN A 132 9.01 -8.99 -3.78
C GLN A 132 9.15 -8.78 -5.30
N PRO A 133 10.24 -9.26 -5.92
CA PRO A 133 10.51 -9.02 -7.34
C PRO A 133 9.35 -9.36 -8.28
N GLN A 134 8.69 -10.50 -8.06
CA GLN A 134 7.58 -10.93 -8.92
C GLN A 134 6.35 -10.02 -8.81
N VAL A 135 6.10 -9.41 -7.64
CA VAL A 135 5.01 -8.45 -7.43
C VAL A 135 5.26 -7.17 -8.22
N ILE A 136 6.48 -6.64 -8.09
CA ILE A 136 6.91 -5.43 -8.79
C ILE A 136 6.85 -5.64 -10.31
N GLU A 137 7.39 -6.76 -10.80
CA GLU A 137 7.38 -7.12 -12.21
C GLU A 137 5.94 -7.22 -12.75
N PHE A 138 5.09 -7.99 -12.06
CA PHE A 138 3.69 -8.17 -12.45
C PHE A 138 2.93 -6.84 -12.54
N LYS A 139 2.98 -6.02 -11.49
CA LYS A 139 2.26 -4.74 -11.46
C LYS A 139 2.77 -3.79 -12.54
N THR A 140 4.09 -3.70 -12.70
CA THR A 140 4.72 -2.80 -13.68
C THR A 140 4.35 -3.20 -15.10
N ALA A 141 4.46 -4.50 -15.45
CA ALA A 141 4.09 -5.01 -16.76
C ALA A 141 2.60 -4.81 -17.04
N THR A 142 1.73 -5.15 -16.10
CA THR A 142 0.28 -5.01 -16.25
C THR A 142 -0.13 -3.54 -16.47
N LEU A 143 0.42 -2.62 -15.69
CA LEU A 143 0.12 -1.19 -15.85
C LEU A 143 0.66 -0.62 -17.17
N ALA A 144 1.83 -1.09 -17.62
CA ALA A 144 2.38 -0.73 -18.92
C ALA A 144 1.50 -1.24 -20.08
N ASP A 145 0.99 -2.47 -20.01
CA ASP A 145 0.08 -3.05 -21.01
C ASP A 145 -1.27 -2.29 -21.08
N LEU A 146 -1.69 -1.68 -19.97
CA LEU A 146 -2.84 -0.78 -19.89
C LEU A 146 -2.55 0.65 -20.40
N GLY A 147 -1.30 0.94 -20.80
CA GLY A 147 -0.86 2.27 -21.23
C GLY A 147 -0.71 3.27 -20.08
N ALA A 148 -0.66 2.81 -18.83
CA ALA A 148 -0.50 3.68 -17.67
C ALA A 148 0.97 4.05 -17.44
N THR A 149 1.24 5.33 -17.27
CA THR A 149 2.55 5.84 -16.88
C THR A 149 2.51 6.40 -15.45
N PRO A 150 3.55 6.21 -14.62
CA PRO A 150 3.63 6.85 -13.30
C PRO A 150 3.46 8.37 -13.39
N ARG A 151 2.84 8.97 -12.37
CA ARG A 151 2.61 10.43 -12.26
C ARG A 151 3.73 11.15 -11.48
N THR A 152 4.85 10.48 -11.24
CA THR A 152 5.96 10.88 -10.36
C THR A 152 7.22 10.12 -10.77
N ASP A 153 8.40 10.51 -10.26
CA ASP A 153 9.61 9.69 -10.35
C ASP A 153 9.41 8.43 -9.48
N LEU A 154 8.98 7.34 -10.11
CA LEU A 154 8.74 6.06 -9.46
C LEU A 154 10.02 5.21 -9.49
N ARG A 155 10.48 4.79 -8.31
CA ARG A 155 11.62 3.88 -8.14
C ARG A 155 11.20 2.61 -7.43
N THR A 156 11.13 1.53 -8.18
CA THR A 156 10.79 0.21 -7.63
C THR A 156 12.03 -0.46 -7.03
N VAL A 157 11.92 -0.95 -5.80
CA VAL A 157 12.94 -1.71 -5.09
C VAL A 157 12.45 -3.15 -4.95
N ALA A 158 12.83 -3.99 -5.90
CA ALA A 158 12.43 -5.39 -6.00
C ALA A 158 13.18 -6.26 -4.97
N ILE A 159 12.68 -6.30 -3.74
CA ILE A 159 13.25 -7.04 -2.62
C ILE A 159 12.17 -7.40 -1.58
N ASP A 160 12.29 -8.59 -0.99
CA ASP A 160 11.47 -8.98 0.16
C ASP A 160 11.91 -8.21 1.42
N LEU A 161 10.95 -7.69 2.20
CA LEU A 161 11.22 -6.93 3.44
C LEU A 161 11.92 -7.75 4.54
N ARG A 162 12.03 -9.08 4.40
CA ARG A 162 12.84 -9.94 5.28
C ARG A 162 14.34 -9.90 4.96
N HIS A 163 14.73 -9.36 3.81
CA HIS A 163 16.13 -9.21 3.38
C HIS A 163 16.63 -7.78 3.65
N ASP A 164 17.83 -7.44 3.16
CA ASP A 164 18.44 -6.11 3.36
C ASP A 164 17.84 -5.04 2.43
N TRP A 165 16.54 -4.78 2.61
CA TRP A 165 15.80 -3.77 1.87
C TRP A 165 16.29 -2.34 2.20
N ALA A 166 16.85 -2.13 3.39
CA ALA A 166 17.39 -0.84 3.82
C ALA A 166 18.66 -0.43 3.04
N ALA A 167 19.53 -1.38 2.70
CA ALA A 167 20.60 -1.14 1.72
C ALA A 167 20.02 -0.90 0.32
N ALA A 168 19.12 -1.78 -0.14
CA ALA A 168 18.57 -1.71 -1.50
C ALA A 168 17.86 -0.38 -1.81
N ILE A 169 17.08 0.16 -0.86
CA ILE A 169 16.39 1.44 -1.07
C ILE A 169 17.34 2.64 -1.07
N ARG A 170 18.46 2.57 -0.32
CA ARG A 170 19.53 3.59 -0.40
C ARG A 170 20.22 3.56 -1.75
N ASP A 171 20.50 2.36 -2.28
CA ASP A 171 21.07 2.18 -3.62
C ASP A 171 20.13 2.66 -4.72
N ALA A 172 18.81 2.54 -4.51
CA ALA A 172 17.78 3.15 -5.37
C ALA A 172 17.72 4.68 -5.26
N GLY A 173 18.48 5.29 -4.34
CA GLY A 173 18.66 6.73 -4.21
C GLY A 173 17.73 7.39 -3.20
N LEU A 174 17.22 6.65 -2.21
CA LEU A 174 16.60 7.27 -1.03
C LEU A 174 17.66 8.06 -0.25
N ASP A 175 17.40 9.35 -0.07
CA ASP A 175 18.21 10.23 0.77
C ASP A 175 17.65 10.26 2.20
N SER A 176 18.34 9.61 3.14
CA SER A 176 17.97 9.54 4.56
C SER A 176 18.22 10.84 5.33
N THR A 177 18.81 11.86 4.69
CA THR A 177 18.97 13.21 5.27
C THR A 177 17.75 14.10 5.03
N ARG A 178 16.81 13.66 4.18
CA ARG A 178 15.59 14.39 3.82
C ARG A 178 14.34 13.74 4.44
N PRO A 179 13.33 14.54 4.84
CA PRO A 179 12.06 13.99 5.32
C PRO A 179 11.40 13.05 4.32
N THR A 180 10.89 11.92 4.81
CA THR A 180 10.26 10.86 4.01
C THR A 180 8.91 10.48 4.59
N ALA A 181 7.89 10.33 3.73
CA ALA A 181 6.57 9.84 4.11
C ALA A 181 6.50 8.32 3.90
N TRP A 182 6.39 7.56 4.98
CA TRP A 182 6.34 6.09 4.94
C TRP A 182 4.93 5.57 5.13
N ILE A 183 4.53 4.56 4.34
CA ILE A 183 3.35 3.76 4.64
C ILE A 183 3.69 2.26 4.66
N ALA A 184 3.04 1.55 5.58
CA ALA A 184 3.08 0.09 5.72
C ALA A 184 1.63 -0.41 5.80
N GLU A 185 0.89 -0.31 4.69
CA GLU A 185 -0.55 -0.60 4.64
C GLU A 185 -0.80 -2.12 4.62
N GLY A 186 -1.58 -2.62 5.57
CA GLY A 186 -1.96 -4.04 5.59
C GLY A 186 -0.78 -5.00 5.74
N LEU A 187 0.31 -4.56 6.35
CA LEU A 187 1.56 -5.32 6.47
C LEU A 187 1.78 -5.89 7.88
N LEU A 188 1.74 -5.03 8.91
CA LEU A 188 2.23 -5.37 10.25
C LEU A 188 1.57 -6.62 10.84
N GLY A 189 0.26 -6.80 10.65
CA GLY A 189 -0.48 -7.97 11.14
C GLY A 189 -0.04 -9.32 10.55
N TYR A 190 0.80 -9.30 9.51
CA TYR A 190 1.34 -10.49 8.87
C TYR A 190 2.80 -10.77 9.21
N LEU A 191 3.45 -9.88 9.95
CA LEU A 191 4.84 -10.03 10.37
C LEU A 191 4.91 -10.64 11.78
N PRO A 192 5.83 -11.59 12.02
CA PRO A 192 6.20 -11.99 13.37
C PRO A 192 6.66 -10.76 14.19
N PRO A 193 6.48 -10.75 15.53
CA PRO A 193 6.80 -9.58 16.36
C PRO A 193 8.23 -9.02 16.13
N ALA A 194 9.24 -9.90 16.10
CA ALA A 194 10.62 -9.48 15.86
C ALA A 194 10.85 -8.85 14.46
N ALA A 195 10.04 -9.23 13.46
CA ALA A 195 10.09 -8.62 12.13
C ALA A 195 9.38 -7.26 12.10
N GLN A 196 8.35 -7.05 12.92
CA GLN A 196 7.74 -5.71 13.09
C GLN A 196 8.74 -4.74 13.72
N ASP A 197 9.41 -5.16 14.79
CA ASP A 197 10.42 -4.34 15.48
C ASP A 197 11.55 -3.97 14.52
N ARG A 198 12.11 -4.95 13.81
CA ARG A 198 13.16 -4.71 12.80
C ARG A 198 12.71 -3.74 11.71
N LEU A 199 11.48 -3.90 11.18
CA LEU A 199 10.94 -3.00 10.16
C LEU A 199 10.89 -1.55 10.67
N LEU A 200 10.42 -1.34 11.90
CA LEU A 200 10.31 -0.01 12.50
C LEU A 200 11.68 0.59 12.84
N ASP A 201 12.64 -0.23 13.28
CA ASP A 201 14.03 0.18 13.51
C ASP A 201 14.67 0.66 12.20
N ASP A 202 14.51 -0.08 11.11
CA ASP A 202 15.03 0.27 9.79
C ASP A 202 14.38 1.56 9.24
N ILE A 203 13.05 1.70 9.35
CA ILE A 203 12.34 2.94 9.00
C ILE A 203 12.90 4.13 9.81
N THR A 204 13.14 3.93 11.10
CA THR A 204 13.68 4.97 11.99
C THR A 204 15.10 5.37 11.59
N ALA A 205 15.95 4.39 11.27
CA ALA A 205 17.33 4.63 10.84
C ALA A 205 17.40 5.36 9.47
N LEU A 206 16.45 5.09 8.58
CA LEU A 206 16.35 5.72 7.26
C LEU A 206 15.60 7.06 7.27
N SER A 207 14.96 7.43 8.38
CA SER A 207 14.21 8.67 8.50
C SER A 207 15.09 9.82 8.97
N ALA A 208 15.06 10.94 8.23
CA ALA A 208 15.71 12.15 8.66
C ALA A 208 15.22 12.60 10.04
N ARG A 209 16.14 13.07 10.89
CA ARG A 209 15.76 13.71 12.15
C ARG A 209 14.89 14.92 11.85
N ALA A 210 13.74 15.03 12.49
CA ALA A 210 12.86 16.18 12.33
C ALA A 210 13.61 17.47 12.69
N VAL A 211 13.92 18.30 11.69
CA VAL A 211 14.43 19.64 11.92
C VAL A 211 13.22 20.54 12.20
N GLY A 212 12.81 20.62 13.47
CA GLY A 212 11.87 21.67 13.90
C GLY A 212 10.48 21.26 14.38
N TRP A 213 10.31 20.13 15.08
CA TRP A 213 9.19 20.03 16.01
C TRP A 213 9.45 20.95 17.21
N ARG A 214 9.19 22.25 17.05
CA ARG A 214 9.01 23.13 18.21
C ARG A 214 7.70 22.70 18.84
N SER A 215 7.77 21.98 19.95
CA SER A 215 6.65 21.86 20.88
C SER A 215 6.09 23.27 21.10
N LYS A 216 4.83 23.52 20.76
CA LYS A 216 4.15 24.77 21.16
C LYS A 216 4.43 24.96 22.66
N PRO A 217 4.90 26.14 23.11
CA PRO A 217 5.08 26.37 24.53
C PRO A 217 3.72 26.14 25.20
N SER A 218 3.72 25.26 26.20
CA SER A 218 2.57 24.99 27.06
C SER A 218 2.01 26.33 27.52
N ARG A 219 0.74 26.63 27.17
CA ARG A 219 0.02 27.71 27.83
C ARG A 219 -0.11 27.30 29.29
N THR A 220 0.75 27.83 30.15
CA THR A 220 0.56 27.79 31.59
C THR A 220 -0.78 28.45 31.89
N CYS A 221 -1.75 27.64 32.31
CA CYS A 221 -2.97 28.13 32.93
C CYS A 221 -2.54 28.80 34.24
N ARG A 222 -2.66 30.14 34.33
CA ARG A 222 -2.56 30.83 35.61
C ARG A 222 -3.91 30.66 36.29
N THR A 223 -3.88 30.00 37.44
CA THR A 223 -4.91 30.07 38.49
C THR A 223 -4.98 31.47 39.07
#